data_AF-W1XYY9-F1
#
_entry.id   AF-W1XYY9-F1
#
_cell.length_a   1.000
_cell.length_b   1.000
_cell.length_c   1.000
_cell.angle_alpha   90.00
_cell.angle_beta   90.00
_cell.angle_gamma   90.00
#
_symmetry.space_group_name_H-M   'P 1'
#
loop_
_entity.id
_entity.type
_entity.pdbx_description
1 polymer ?
#
loop_
_entity_poly.entity_id
_entity_poly.type
_entity_poly.pdbx_seq_one_letter_code
_entity_poly.pdbx_strand_id
1 'polypeptide(L)'
;FQAMMEILIDPQRPGDFNQALMDLGSDIEAPINPRPDDSPVREFSAAYLHGTMDRYPIKAPKKKPVPVYLYGLIIQNNQGEFLLEKNETSSLLSGFWHFP
;
A
#
# COMPACT_ATOMS: atom_id res chain seq x y z
N PHE A 1 -9.45 -6.37 12.66
CA PHE A 1 -9.90 -5.38 11.65
C PHE A 1 -11.13 -5.91 10.90
N GLN A 2 -11.03 -7.00 10.13
CA GLN A 2 -12.16 -7.53 9.35
C GLN A 2 -13.43 -7.83 10.18
N ALA A 3 -13.31 -8.50 11.33
CA ALA A 3 -14.46 -8.79 12.20
C ALA A 3 -15.16 -7.54 12.77
N MET A 4 -14.45 -6.42 12.94
CA MET A 4 -15.09 -5.16 13.37
C MET A 4 -15.82 -4.49 12.20
N MET A 5 -15.26 -4.58 10.99
CA MET A 5 -15.87 -4.01 9.79
C MET A 5 -17.19 -4.69 9.45
N GLU A 6 -17.32 -6.00 9.66
CA GLU A 6 -18.59 -6.72 9.46
C GLU A 6 -19.74 -6.18 10.34
N ILE A 7 -19.42 -5.57 11.49
CA ILE A 7 -20.40 -4.96 12.40
C ILE A 7 -20.68 -3.50 12.03
N LEU A 8 -19.67 -2.78 11.54
CA LEU A 8 -19.73 -1.33 11.33
C LEU A 8 -20.16 -0.92 9.93
N ILE A 9 -19.96 -1.77 8.92
CA ILE A 9 -20.33 -1.47 7.54
C ILE A 9 -21.84 -1.24 7.44
N ASP A 10 -22.23 -0.15 6.78
CA ASP A 10 -23.62 0.12 6.44
C ASP A 10 -24.16 -0.99 5.50
N PRO A 11 -25.19 -1.76 5.91
CA PRO A 11 -25.71 -2.86 5.10
C PRO A 11 -26.48 -2.38 3.86
N GLN A 12 -26.94 -1.13 3.84
CA GLN A 12 -27.65 -0.52 2.72
C GLN A 12 -26.69 0.19 1.75
N ARG A 13 -25.62 0.80 2.28
CA ARG A 13 -24.64 1.59 1.49
C ARG A 13 -23.18 1.20 1.78
N PRO A 14 -22.79 -0.06 1.59
CA PRO A 14 -21.44 -0.53 1.94
C PRO A 14 -20.33 0.14 1.12
N GLY A 15 -20.62 0.50 -0.14
CA GLY A 15 -19.66 1.19 -1.01
C GLY A 15 -19.32 2.60 -0.51
N ASP A 16 -20.34 3.38 -0.15
CA ASP A 16 -20.14 4.74 0.38
C ASP A 16 -19.44 4.73 1.73
N PHE A 17 -19.77 3.78 2.61
CA PHE A 17 -19.08 3.59 3.87
C PHE A 17 -17.60 3.28 3.67
N ASN A 18 -17.29 2.33 2.78
CA ASN A 18 -15.89 1.98 2.47
C ASN A 18 -15.13 3.16 1.87
N GLN A 19 -15.75 3.92 0.97
CA GLN A 19 -15.11 5.09 0.37
C GLN A 19 -14.86 6.18 1.41
N ALA A 20 -15.86 6.49 2.27
CA ALA A 20 -15.70 7.46 3.33
C ALA A 20 -14.59 7.08 4.31
N LEU A 21 -14.43 5.78 4.64
CA LEU A 21 -13.34 5.31 5.48
C LEU A 21 -11.97 5.44 4.79
N MET A 22 -11.87 5.18 3.48
CA MET A 22 -10.63 5.39 2.71
C MET A 22 -10.26 6.88 2.62
N ASP A 23 -11.24 7.74 2.36
CA ASP A 23 -11.06 9.19 2.30
C ASP A 23 -10.60 9.74 3.65
N LEU A 24 -11.22 9.30 4.75
CA LEU A 24 -10.82 9.64 6.11
C LEU A 24 -9.34 9.31 6.36
N GLY A 25 -8.90 8.09 6.00
CA GLY A 25 -7.53 7.64 6.22
C GLY A 25 -6.49 8.24 5.26
N SER A 26 -6.92 8.81 4.13
CA SER A 26 -6.01 9.40 3.15
C SER A 26 -5.86 10.92 3.30
N ASP A 27 -6.89 11.61 3.80
CA ASP A 27 -6.91 13.09 3.88
C ASP A 27 -6.85 13.64 5.32
N ILE A 28 -7.58 13.05 6.27
CA ILE A 28 -7.72 13.59 7.63
C ILE A 28 -6.79 12.84 8.60
N GLU A 29 -6.89 11.51 8.65
CA GLU A 29 -6.13 10.63 9.54
C GLU A 29 -4.87 10.10 8.84
N ALA A 30 -4.29 10.91 7.96
CA ALA A 30 -3.16 10.54 7.13
C ALA A 30 -1.88 10.29 7.96
N PRO A 31 -0.99 9.38 7.53
CA PRO A 31 0.26 9.11 8.24
C PRO A 31 1.22 10.31 8.32
N ILE A 32 1.06 11.30 7.44
CA ILE A 32 1.89 12.50 7.34
C ILE A 32 0.95 13.70 7.48
N ASN A 33 1.24 14.61 8.41
CA ASN A 33 0.44 15.81 8.70
C ASN A 33 -1.06 15.53 8.93
N PRO A 34 -1.43 14.66 9.90
CA PRO A 34 -2.84 14.39 10.19
C PRO A 34 -3.55 15.65 10.71
N ARG A 35 -4.85 15.76 10.42
CA ARG A 35 -5.76 16.81 10.91
C ARG A 35 -6.87 16.21 11.78
N PRO A 36 -6.52 15.58 12.92
CA PRO A 36 -7.48 14.82 13.72
C PRO A 36 -8.61 15.70 14.30
N ASP A 37 -8.37 17.01 14.46
CA ASP A 37 -9.39 17.96 14.90
C ASP A 37 -10.55 18.11 13.90
N ASP A 38 -10.28 17.90 12.61
CA ASP A 38 -11.25 17.94 11.51
C ASP A 38 -11.99 16.60 11.34
N SER A 39 -11.61 15.57 12.10
CA SER A 39 -12.15 14.22 11.96
C SER A 39 -13.62 14.14 12.41
N PRO A 40 -14.55 13.73 11.53
CA PRO A 40 -15.97 13.60 11.88
C PRO A 40 -16.23 12.50 12.91
N VAL A 41 -15.23 11.66 13.20
CA VAL A 41 -15.32 10.54 14.14
C VAL A 41 -14.35 10.69 15.32
N ARG A 42 -13.78 11.88 15.54
CA ARG A 42 -12.78 12.12 16.61
C ARG A 42 -13.25 11.70 18.00
N GLU A 43 -14.54 11.90 18.31
CA GLU A 43 -15.15 11.55 19.60
C GLU A 43 -15.23 10.04 19.82
N PHE A 44 -15.16 9.25 18.75
CA PHE A 44 -15.13 7.78 18.78
C PHE A 44 -13.70 7.22 18.72
N SER A 45 -12.68 8.07 18.50
CA SER A 45 -11.29 7.64 18.42
C SER A 45 -10.66 7.60 19.80
N ALA A 46 -10.46 6.40 20.34
CA ALA A 46 -9.75 6.20 21.61
C ALA A 46 -8.31 6.74 21.56
N ALA A 47 -7.66 6.69 20.40
CA ALA A 47 -6.31 7.22 20.23
C ALA A 47 -6.28 8.75 20.26
N TYR A 48 -7.32 9.42 19.73
CA TYR A 48 -7.50 10.87 19.84
C TYR A 48 -7.79 11.28 21.28
N LEU A 49 -8.77 10.62 21.94
CA LEU A 49 -9.16 10.91 23.32
C LEU A 49 -8.01 10.76 24.32
N HIS A 50 -7.06 9.87 24.05
CA HIS A 50 -5.89 9.66 24.90
C HIS A 50 -4.61 10.38 24.41
N GLY A 51 -4.67 11.14 23.31
CA GLY A 51 -3.51 11.85 22.77
C GLY A 51 -2.37 10.92 22.32
N THR A 52 -2.70 9.77 21.73
CA THR A 52 -1.74 8.70 21.35
C THR A 52 -1.76 8.38 19.86
N MET A 53 -2.36 9.23 19.03
CA MET A 53 -2.52 9.03 17.58
C MET A 53 -1.18 8.76 16.87
N ASP A 54 -0.09 9.39 17.34
CA ASP A 54 1.28 9.24 16.83
C ASP A 54 1.85 7.81 16.99
N ARG A 55 1.29 7.00 17.89
CA ARG A 55 1.75 5.64 18.17
C ARG A 55 1.12 4.59 17.25
N TYR A 56 0.08 4.95 16.50
CA TYR A 56 -0.70 4.02 15.71
C TYR A 56 -0.58 4.31 14.20
N PRO A 57 -0.69 3.27 13.35
CA PRO A 57 -0.70 1.86 13.71
C PRO A 57 0.68 1.38 14.17
N ILE A 58 0.71 0.44 15.12
CA ILE A 58 1.97 -0.22 15.52
C ILE A 58 2.39 -1.14 14.37
N LYS A 59 3.41 -0.72 13.62
CA LYS A 59 3.93 -1.49 12.48
C LYS A 59 4.98 -2.48 12.98
N ALA A 60 4.88 -3.73 12.53
CA ALA A 60 5.98 -4.67 12.68
C ALA A 60 7.24 -4.11 11.98
N PRO A 61 8.46 -4.38 12.51
CA PRO A 61 9.69 -3.99 11.84
C PRO A 61 9.71 -4.49 10.39
N LYS A 62 10.05 -3.62 9.45
CA LYS A 62 10.21 -4.02 8.04
C LYS A 62 11.35 -5.05 7.95
N LYS A 63 11.13 -6.13 7.19
CA LYS A 63 12.23 -7.04 6.83
C LYS A 63 13.27 -6.24 6.06
N LYS A 64 14.55 -6.43 6.41
CA LYS A 64 15.65 -5.80 5.67
C LYS A 64 15.63 -6.34 4.23
N PRO A 65 15.78 -5.48 3.20
CA PRO A 65 15.94 -5.94 1.83
C PRO A 65 17.13 -6.90 1.74
N VAL A 66 16.94 -8.01 1.04
CA VAL A 66 18.04 -8.93 0.72
C VAL A 66 18.63 -8.46 -0.61
N PRO A 67 19.93 -8.10 -0.66
CA PRO A 67 20.57 -7.74 -1.92
C PRO A 67 20.51 -8.93 -2.89
N VAL A 68 20.04 -8.67 -4.10
CA VAL A 68 20.05 -9.63 -5.22
C VAL A 68 20.91 -9.01 -6.31
N TYR A 69 21.96 -9.73 -6.71
CA TYR A 69 22.87 -9.32 -7.77
C TYR A 69 22.51 -10.09 -9.03
N LEU A 70 22.27 -9.35 -10.12
CA LEU A 70 21.90 -9.90 -11.43
C LEU A 70 22.89 -9.37 -12.46
N TYR A 71 23.21 -10.20 -13.45
CA TYR A 71 23.87 -9.76 -14.67
C TYR A 71 22.80 -9.53 -15.72
N GLY A 72 22.90 -8.42 -16.44
CA GLY A 72 22.08 -8.14 -17.61
C GLY A 72 22.96 -8.03 -18.84
N LEU A 73 22.56 -8.68 -19.93
CA LEU A 73 23.27 -8.68 -21.20
C LEU A 73 22.53 -7.80 -22.20
N ILE A 74 23.22 -6.76 -22.67
CA ILE A 74 22.73 -5.92 -23.77
C ILE A 74 23.28 -6.50 -25.07
N ILE A 75 22.42 -7.19 -25.81
CA ILE A 75 22.78 -7.83 -27.08
C ILE A 75 22.01 -7.13 -28.20
N GLN A 76 22.76 -6.66 -29.21
CA GLN A 76 22.23 -5.99 -30.38
C GLN A 76 22.66 -6.70 -31.66
N ASN A 77 21.76 -6.83 -32.64
CA ASN A 77 22.09 -7.39 -33.94
C ASN A 77 22.61 -6.30 -34.92
N ASN A 78 23.07 -6.70 -36.10
CA ASN A 78 23.59 -5.77 -37.13
C ASN A 78 22.52 -4.81 -37.69
N GLN A 79 21.23 -5.06 -37.41
CA GLN A 79 20.11 -4.20 -37.82
C GLN A 79 19.74 -3.17 -36.72
N GLY A 80 20.41 -3.23 -35.57
CA GLY A 80 20.18 -2.31 -34.45
C GLY A 80 19.10 -2.77 -33.47
N GLU A 81 18.56 -3.98 -33.62
CA GLU A 81 17.53 -4.52 -32.74
C GLU A 81 18.14 -5.18 -31.50
N PHE A 82 17.42 -5.10 -30.38
CA PHE A 82 17.87 -5.63 -29.09
C PHE A 82 17.23 -6.98 -28.75
N LEU A 83 17.99 -7.88 -28.13
CA LEU A 83 17.46 -9.11 -27.56
C LEU A 83 16.80 -8.82 -26.21
N LEU A 84 15.53 -9.20 -26.08
CA LEU A 84 14.77 -9.17 -24.84
C LEU A 84 14.17 -10.55 -24.60
N GLU A 85 14.05 -10.93 -23.33
CA GLU A 85 13.31 -12.11 -22.91
C GLU A 85 12.14 -11.73 -22.02
N LYS A 86 11.07 -12.53 -22.09
CA LYS A 86 9.90 -12.36 -21.25
C LYS A 86 10.05 -13.23 -20.00
N ASN A 87 9.91 -12.63 -18.84
CA ASN A 87 10.01 -13.33 -17.58
C ASN A 87 8.79 -14.22 -17.33
N GLU A 88 8.89 -15.51 -17.65
CA GLU A 88 7.82 -16.50 -17.40
C GLU A 88 8.10 -17.39 -16.20
N THR A 89 9.30 -17.32 -15.63
CA THR A 89 9.80 -18.29 -14.63
C THR A 89 9.85 -17.73 -13.21
N SER A 90 10.08 -16.42 -13.05
CA SER A 90 10.19 -15.78 -11.74
C SER A 90 8.86 -15.18 -11.28
N SER A 91 8.59 -15.26 -9.98
CA SER A 91 7.47 -14.57 -9.35
C SER A 91 7.64 -13.05 -9.32
N LEU A 92 8.89 -12.57 -9.29
CA LEU A 92 9.20 -11.14 -9.31
C LEU A 92 9.18 -10.65 -10.76
N LEU A 93 8.37 -9.63 -11.07
CA LEU A 93 8.22 -9.06 -12.41
C LEU A 93 7.79 -10.09 -13.49
N SER A 94 7.00 -11.09 -13.09
CA SER A 94 6.44 -12.06 -14.04
C SER A 94 5.66 -11.35 -15.15
N GLY A 95 5.87 -11.76 -16.39
CA GLY A 95 5.24 -11.22 -17.59
C GLY A 95 5.92 -9.99 -18.19
N PHE A 96 6.90 -9.39 -17.52
CA PHE A 96 7.66 -8.25 -18.04
C PHE A 96 8.77 -8.71 -19.01
N TRP A 97 9.09 -7.87 -19.98
CA TRP A 97 10.27 -8.03 -20.83
C TRP A 97 11.49 -7.40 -20.17
N HIS A 98 12.62 -8.09 -20.21
CA HIS A 98 13.89 -7.57 -19.74
C HIS A 98 15.05 -8.05 -20.62
N PHE A 99 16.21 -7.43 -20.44
CA PHE A 99 17.45 -7.96 -20.99
C PHE A 99 17.82 -9.27 -20.27
N PRO A 100 18.27 -10.30 -21.00
CA PRO A 100 18.71 -11.57 -20.41
C PRO A 100 19.74 -11.38 -19.28
#